data_AF-A0A060CHN4-F1
#
_entry.id   AF-A0A060CHN4-F1
#
_cell.length_a   1.000
_cell.length_b   1.000
_cell.length_c   1.000
_cell.angle_alpha   90.00
_cell.angle_beta   90.00
_cell.angle_gamma   90.00
#
_symmetry.space_group_name_H-M   'P 1'
#
loop_
_entity.id
_entity.type
_entity.pdbx_description
1 polymer ?
#
loop_
_entity_poly.entity_id
_entity_poly.type
_entity_poly.pdbx_seq_one_letter_code
_entity_poly.pdbx_strand_id
1 'polypeptide(L)'
;MYKLSNGYKDKLIVSGADHGQSQAVDPTDYQQHIDNFFDTIFNKKFTVTVNYKDADNNEIAKASELTGNIGDAYQANQKDIPGYTFKEVKGNPKGTFTNQNQTVTYVYTKNPIKTSKVIVNYIDTAHNDIA
;
A
#
# COMPACT_ATOMS: atom_id res chain seq x y z
N MET A 1 28.53 8.82 -31.00
CA MET A 1 29.19 7.96 -29.99
C MET A 1 29.81 8.86 -28.95
N TYR A 2 29.19 9.04 -27.78
CA TYR A 2 29.73 9.89 -26.73
C TYR A 2 30.82 9.13 -25.97
N LYS A 3 32.08 9.51 -26.16
CA LYS A 3 33.19 9.05 -25.32
C LYS A 3 33.14 9.83 -24.01
N LEU A 4 32.70 9.17 -22.94
CA LEU A 4 32.93 9.67 -21.59
C LEU A 4 34.42 9.44 -21.27
N SER A 5 35.16 10.55 -21.27
CA SER A 5 36.58 10.63 -20.92
C SER A 5 36.79 10.09 -19.51
N ASN A 6 37.58 9.01 -19.41
CA ASN A 6 38.31 8.50 -18.26
C ASN A 6 37.90 9.09 -16.90
N GLY A 7 37.09 8.32 -16.17
CA GLY A 7 36.69 8.62 -14.80
C GLY A 7 37.88 8.89 -13.88
N TYR A 8 37.73 9.96 -13.10
CA TYR A 8 38.39 10.29 -11.84
C TYR A 8 39.85 9.80 -11.67
N LYS A 9 40.81 10.64 -12.08
CA LYS A 9 42.22 10.50 -11.71
C LYS A 9 42.86 11.75 -11.11
N ASP A 10 42.07 12.67 -10.56
CA ASP A 10 42.65 13.79 -9.81
C ASP A 10 42.68 13.45 -8.33
N LYS A 11 43.81 12.87 -7.92
CA LYS A 11 44.23 12.83 -6.53
C LYS A 11 44.56 14.27 -6.13
N LEU A 12 43.57 15.04 -5.68
CA LEU A 12 43.77 16.35 -5.06
C LEU A 12 44.54 16.14 -3.75
N ILE A 13 45.86 16.32 -3.78
CA ILE A 13 46.67 16.34 -2.56
C ILE A 13 46.51 17.73 -1.95
N VAL A 14 45.50 17.92 -1.11
CA VAL A 14 45.38 19.11 -0.27
C VAL A 14 46.34 18.92 0.90
N SER A 15 47.48 19.62 0.86
CA SER A 15 48.40 19.66 1.99
C SER A 15 47.80 20.51 3.11
N GLY A 16 47.54 19.91 4.27
CA GLY A 16 47.25 20.65 5.51
C GLY A 16 45.98 20.30 6.27
N ALA A 17 45.15 19.35 5.82
CA ALA A 17 44.02 18.87 6.61
C ALA A 17 44.10 17.35 6.73
N ASP A 18 44.12 16.85 7.97
CA ASP A 18 44.05 15.43 8.33
C ASP A 18 42.63 14.89 8.06
N HIS A 19 42.16 15.06 6.82
CA HIS A 19 41.05 14.28 6.28
C HIS A 19 41.70 13.01 5.77
N GLY A 20 41.52 11.93 6.55
CA GLY A 20 42.14 10.62 6.31
C GLY A 20 42.16 10.21 4.84
N GLN A 21 43.14 9.36 4.50
CA GLN A 21 43.38 8.86 3.14
C GLN A 21 42.06 8.51 2.43
N SER A 22 41.89 8.99 1.19
CA SER A 22 40.80 8.53 0.32
C SER A 22 40.84 7.01 0.29
N GLN A 23 39.75 6.37 0.73
CA GLN A 23 39.67 4.92 0.75
C GLN A 23 39.66 4.43 -0.70
N ALA A 24 40.60 3.56 -1.05
CA ALA A 24 40.55 2.87 -2.33
C ALA A 24 39.29 1.99 -2.34
N VAL A 25 38.36 2.30 -3.23
CA VAL A 25 37.17 1.47 -3.47
C VAL A 25 37.54 0.42 -4.51
N ASP A 26 37.20 -0.84 -4.27
CA ASP A 26 37.36 -1.91 -5.26
C ASP A 26 36.47 -1.58 -6.48
N PRO A 27 37.01 -1.49 -7.71
CA PRO A 27 36.22 -1.15 -8.89
C PRO A 27 35.03 -2.10 -9.15
N THR A 28 35.16 -3.36 -8.75
CA THR A 28 34.12 -4.39 -8.89
C THR A 28 33.00 -4.17 -7.88
N ASP A 29 33.34 -3.85 -6.64
CA ASP A 29 32.36 -3.53 -5.58
C ASP A 29 31.56 -2.26 -5.92
N TYR A 30 32.26 -1.23 -6.45
CA TYR A 30 31.60 -0.04 -6.98
C TYR A 30 30.64 -0.37 -8.13
N GLN A 31 31.10 -1.16 -9.10
CA GLN A 31 30.26 -1.55 -10.24
C GLN A 31 29.03 -2.35 -9.78
N GLN A 32 29.21 -3.28 -8.83
CA GLN A 32 28.11 -4.05 -8.25
C GLN A 32 27.10 -3.16 -7.52
N HIS A 33 27.57 -2.15 -6.77
CA HIS A 33 26.68 -1.20 -6.10
C HIS A 33 25.85 -0.41 -7.11
N ILE A 34 26.46 0.03 -8.20
CA ILE A 34 25.79 0.74 -9.29
C ILE A 34 24.74 -0.16 -9.96
N ASP A 35 25.10 -1.39 -10.30
CA ASP A 35 24.19 -2.34 -10.96
C ASP A 35 22.99 -2.66 -10.05
N ASN A 36 23.23 -2.91 -8.77
CA ASN A 36 22.18 -3.14 -7.77
C ASN A 36 21.24 -1.93 -7.63
N PHE A 37 21.80 -0.72 -7.68
CA PHE A 37 21.01 0.50 -7.64
C PHE A 37 20.11 0.62 -8.87
N PHE A 38 20.67 0.48 -10.07
CA PHE A 38 19.88 0.56 -11.31
C PHE A 38 18.80 -0.52 -11.39
N ASP A 39 19.12 -1.75 -10.97
CA ASP A 39 18.14 -2.84 -10.93
C ASP A 39 16.97 -2.51 -10.00
N THR A 40 17.27 -1.99 -8.81
CA THR A 40 16.26 -1.62 -7.81
C THR A 40 15.33 -0.50 -8.28
N ILE A 41 15.86 0.49 -9.00
CA ILE A 41 15.07 1.64 -9.42
C ILE A 41 14.29 1.37 -10.72
N PHE A 42 14.87 0.64 -11.68
CA PHE A 42 14.32 0.52 -13.04
C PHE A 42 13.75 -0.86 -13.36
N ASN A 43 14.25 -1.92 -12.76
CA ASN A 43 13.83 -3.30 -13.07
C ASN A 43 12.92 -3.89 -12.00
N LYS A 44 13.01 -3.40 -10.76
CA LYS A 44 12.15 -3.84 -9.65
C LYS A 44 10.86 -3.03 -9.57
N LYS A 45 9.74 -3.74 -9.41
CA LYS A 45 8.41 -3.16 -9.14
C LYS A 45 8.08 -3.24 -7.65
N PHE A 46 7.35 -2.26 -7.16
CA PHE A 46 6.85 -2.20 -5.80
C PHE A 46 5.34 -2.26 -5.77
N THR A 47 4.79 -2.75 -4.65
CA THR A 47 3.36 -2.99 -4.50
C THR A 47 2.73 -2.04 -3.49
N VAL A 48 1.49 -1.64 -3.75
CA VAL A 48 0.59 -1.05 -2.76
C VAL A 48 -0.57 -2.01 -2.57
N THR A 49 -0.67 -2.60 -1.37
CA THR A 49 -1.78 -3.48 -0.99
C THR A 49 -2.91 -2.66 -0.41
N VAL A 50 -4.11 -2.79 -0.98
CA VAL A 50 -5.32 -2.09 -0.56
C VAL A 50 -6.25 -3.09 0.11
N ASN A 51 -6.40 -2.96 1.43
CA ASN A 51 -7.23 -3.84 2.26
C ASN A 51 -8.58 -3.21 2.57
N TYR A 52 -9.60 -4.05 2.74
CA TYR A 52 -10.95 -3.64 3.13
C TYR A 52 -11.36 -4.43 4.36
N LYS A 53 -11.40 -3.76 5.52
CA LYS A 53 -11.57 -4.42 6.82
C LYS A 53 -12.68 -3.77 7.64
N ASP A 54 -13.27 -4.51 8.56
CA ASP A 54 -14.13 -3.93 9.60
C ASP A 54 -13.31 -3.37 10.79
N ALA A 55 -14.01 -2.83 11.80
CA ALA A 55 -13.40 -2.30 13.01
C ALA A 55 -12.64 -3.35 13.85
N ASP A 56 -12.97 -4.63 13.68
CA ASP A 56 -12.36 -5.77 14.35
C ASP A 56 -11.20 -6.38 13.54
N ASN A 57 -10.79 -5.72 12.44
CA ASN A 57 -9.77 -6.14 11.48
C ASN A 57 -10.11 -7.39 10.64
N ASN A 58 -11.37 -7.82 10.59
CA ASN A 58 -11.79 -8.88 9.69
C ASN A 58 -11.79 -8.36 8.24
N GLU A 59 -11.32 -9.18 7.30
CA GLU A 59 -11.42 -8.87 5.87
C GLU A 59 -12.87 -9.04 5.42
N ILE A 60 -13.44 -7.98 4.85
CA ILE A 60 -14.85 -7.94 4.42
C ILE A 60 -15.01 -7.83 2.90
N ALA A 61 -13.89 -7.62 2.18
CA ALA A 61 -13.81 -7.72 0.73
C ALA A 61 -12.37 -8.02 0.33
N LYS A 62 -12.19 -8.70 -0.81
CA LYS A 62 -10.87 -9.06 -1.34
C LYS A 62 -9.96 -7.84 -1.47
N ALA A 63 -8.75 -7.97 -0.93
CA ALA A 63 -7.67 -7.01 -1.13
C ALA A 63 -7.38 -6.76 -2.63
N SER A 64 -6.86 -5.58 -2.92
CA SER A 64 -6.42 -5.20 -4.27
C SER A 64 -4.95 -4.82 -4.25
N GLU A 65 -4.23 -5.15 -5.32
CA GLU A 65 -2.80 -4.85 -5.45
C GLU A 65 -2.61 -3.87 -6.60
N LEU A 66 -1.87 -2.79 -6.32
CA LEU A 66 -1.36 -1.87 -7.32
C LEU A 66 0.14 -2.09 -7.45
N THR A 67 0.67 -2.08 -8.67
CA THR A 67 2.10 -2.27 -8.93
C THR A 67 2.65 -1.15 -9.79
N GLY A 68 3.85 -0.69 -9.47
CA GLY A 68 4.48 0.44 -10.16
C GLY A 68 5.98 0.52 -9.91
N ASN A 69 6.67 1.39 -10.66
CA ASN A 69 8.06 1.76 -10.38
C ASN A 69 8.11 2.79 -9.27
N ILE A 70 9.27 2.96 -8.65
CA ILE A 70 9.52 4.06 -7.71
C ILE A 70 9.22 5.40 -8.39
N GLY A 71 8.42 6.24 -7.72
CA GLY A 71 8.01 7.55 -8.22
C GLY A 71 6.74 7.55 -9.06
N ASP A 72 6.26 6.41 -9.55
CA ASP A 72 4.98 6.33 -10.23
C ASP A 72 3.85 6.71 -9.27
N ALA A 73 2.88 7.49 -9.74
CA ALA A 73 1.71 7.84 -8.93
C ALA A 73 0.75 6.65 -8.79
N TYR A 74 0.13 6.52 -7.62
CA TYR A 74 -0.94 5.55 -7.38
C TYR A 74 -2.16 6.21 -6.74
N GLN A 75 -3.31 5.55 -6.94
CA GLN A 75 -4.56 5.87 -6.28
C GLN A 75 -5.24 4.57 -5.82
N ALA A 76 -5.30 4.37 -4.51
CA ALA A 76 -6.07 3.32 -3.88
C ALA A 76 -7.52 3.79 -3.73
N ASN A 77 -8.46 3.10 -4.36
CA ASN A 77 -9.87 3.47 -4.36
C ASN A 77 -10.64 2.77 -3.24
N GLN A 78 -11.55 3.50 -2.60
CA GLN A 78 -12.56 2.94 -1.71
C GLN A 78 -13.52 2.04 -2.52
N LYS A 79 -14.06 1.01 -1.87
CA LYS A 79 -15.16 0.19 -2.41
C LYS A 79 -16.46 0.44 -1.66
N ASP A 80 -17.57 0.36 -2.37
CA ASP A 80 -18.89 0.20 -1.75
C ASP A 80 -19.10 -1.28 -1.42
N ILE A 81 -19.30 -1.58 -0.14
CA ILE A 81 -19.41 -2.95 0.36
C ILE A 81 -20.82 -3.16 0.92
N PRO A 82 -21.64 -4.06 0.35
CA PRO A 82 -22.99 -4.31 0.83
C PRO A 82 -23.03 -4.65 2.33
N GLY A 83 -23.90 -3.97 3.07
CA GLY A 83 -24.05 -4.18 4.51
C GLY A 83 -23.01 -3.48 5.39
N TYR A 84 -22.13 -2.66 4.81
CA TYR A 84 -21.13 -1.89 5.54
C TYR A 84 -21.16 -0.41 5.12
N THR A 85 -20.73 0.47 6.02
CA THR A 85 -20.53 1.91 5.78
C THR A 85 -19.07 2.26 6.02
N PHE A 86 -18.47 3.05 5.12
CA PHE A 86 -17.09 3.52 5.27
C PHE A 86 -16.92 4.33 6.56
N LYS A 87 -15.83 4.07 7.28
CA LYS A 87 -15.49 4.76 8.52
C LYS A 87 -14.27 5.65 8.35
N GLU A 88 -13.14 5.07 7.96
CA GLU A 88 -11.86 5.78 7.83
C GLU A 88 -10.90 5.04 6.90
N VAL A 89 -9.87 5.75 6.44
CA VAL A 89 -8.75 5.16 5.70
C VAL A 89 -7.47 5.29 6.55
N LYS A 90 -6.71 4.21 6.62
CA LYS A 90 -5.39 4.15 7.26
C LYS A 90 -4.31 4.02 6.18
N GLY A 91 -3.25 4.82 6.31
CA GLY A 91 -2.24 4.99 5.26
C GLY A 91 -2.63 6.06 4.24
N ASN A 92 -1.85 6.18 3.16
CA ASN A 92 -2.03 7.22 2.15
C ASN A 92 -2.77 6.68 0.93
N PRO A 93 -4.04 7.05 0.67
CA PRO A 93 -4.82 6.54 -0.45
C PRO A 93 -4.33 7.07 -1.82
N LYS A 94 -3.56 8.15 -1.83
CA LYS A 94 -2.90 8.69 -3.01
C LYS A 94 -1.46 9.01 -2.66
N GLY A 95 -0.55 8.78 -3.60
CA GLY A 95 0.86 9.03 -3.39
C GLY A 95 1.68 8.49 -4.56
N THR A 96 2.95 8.25 -4.29
CA THR A 96 3.86 7.61 -5.25
C THR A 96 4.41 6.32 -4.65
N PHE A 97 4.70 5.35 -5.51
CA PHE A 97 5.39 4.13 -5.09
C PHE A 97 6.79 4.47 -4.58
N THR A 98 7.17 3.85 -3.46
CA THR A 98 8.50 3.99 -2.85
C THR A 98 9.35 2.74 -3.12
N ASN A 99 10.59 2.73 -2.63
CA ASN A 99 11.44 1.54 -2.65
C ASN A 99 11.04 0.49 -1.58
N GLN A 100 9.83 0.60 -1.03
CA GLN A 100 9.23 -0.33 -0.08
C GLN A 100 7.77 -0.59 -0.47
N ASN A 101 7.28 -1.80 -0.16
CA ASN A 101 5.87 -2.11 -0.34
C ASN A 101 5.04 -1.32 0.66
N GLN A 102 3.89 -0.82 0.21
CA GLN A 102 3.02 0.08 0.98
C GLN A 102 1.66 -0.57 1.21
N THR A 103 0.96 -0.12 2.24
CA THR A 103 -0.37 -0.64 2.59
C THR A 103 -1.34 0.52 2.81
N VAL A 104 -2.52 0.41 2.22
CA VAL A 104 -3.69 1.27 2.47
C VAL A 104 -4.81 0.38 2.99
N THR A 105 -5.45 0.77 4.08
CA THR A 105 -6.58 0.01 4.64
C THR A 105 -7.80 0.89 4.76
N TYR A 106 -8.85 0.54 4.03
CA TYR A 106 -10.18 1.12 4.19
C TYR A 106 -10.91 0.35 5.30
N VAL A 107 -11.29 1.07 6.36
CA VAL A 107 -11.99 0.53 7.53
C VAL A 107 -13.48 0.87 7.43
N TYR A 108 -14.32 -0.12 7.74
CA TYR A 108 -15.77 -0.02 7.63
C TYR A 108 -16.48 -0.40 8.93
N THR A 109 -17.72 0.07 9.07
CA THR A 109 -18.64 -0.30 10.17
C THR A 109 -19.81 -1.09 9.59
N LYS A 110 -20.18 -2.19 10.23
CA LYS A 110 -21.33 -3.01 9.82
C LYS A 110 -22.64 -2.24 10.02
N ASN A 111 -23.51 -2.27 9.03
CA ASN A 111 -24.80 -1.59 9.08
C ASN A 111 -25.77 -2.32 10.02
N PRO A 112 -26.60 -1.60 10.78
CA PRO A 112 -27.64 -2.23 11.59
C PRO A 112 -28.65 -2.95 10.69
N ILE A 113 -29.03 -4.17 11.06
CA ILE A 113 -30.08 -4.91 10.37
C ILE A 113 -31.41 -4.24 10.72
N LYS A 114 -32.10 -3.68 9.73
CA LYS A 114 -33.48 -3.22 9.91
C LYS A 114 -34.37 -4.45 10.01
N THR A 115 -34.64 -4.92 11.23
CA THR A 115 -35.65 -5.96 11.46
C THR A 115 -37.03 -5.33 11.31
N SER A 116 -37.69 -5.58 10.16
CA SER A 116 -39.13 -5.38 10.08
C SER A 116 -39.78 -6.31 11.11
N LYS A 117 -40.41 -5.73 12.13
CA LYS A 117 -41.17 -6.49 13.15
C LYS A 117 -42.29 -7.25 12.45
N VAL A 118 -42.18 -8.58 12.34
CA VAL A 118 -43.29 -9.42 11.88
C VAL A 118 -44.35 -9.40 12.97
N ILE A 119 -45.48 -8.74 12.72
CA ILE A 119 -46.65 -8.81 13.60
C ILE A 119 -47.41 -10.08 13.20
N VAL A 120 -47.32 -11.13 14.02
CA VAL A 120 -48.17 -12.32 13.88
C VAL A 120 -49.52 -11.98 14.53
N ASN A 121 -50.53 -11.68 13.72
CA ASN A 121 -51.91 -11.64 14.21
C ASN A 121 -52.40 -13.08 14.33
N TYR A 122 -52.47 -13.60 15.56
CA TYR A 122 -53.27 -14.78 15.86
C TYR A 122 -54.74 -14.37 15.76
N ILE A 123 -55.41 -14.80 14.68
CA ILE A 123 -56.87 -14.87 14.66
C ILE A 123 -57.25 -16.08 15.51
N ASP A 124 -57.86 -15.83 16.66
CA ASP A 124 -58.52 -16.86 17.44
C ASP A 124 -59.75 -17.33 16.64
N THR A 125 -59.70 -18.59 16.16
CA THR A 125 -60.83 -19.30 15.57
C THR A 125 -61.84 -19.71 16.65
N ALA A 126 -62.26 -18.77 17.50
CA ALA A 126 -63.39 -18.94 18.39
C ALA A 126 -64.68 -18.87 17.56
N HIS A 127 -64.96 -19.95 16.83
CA HIS A 127 -66.29 -20.30 16.39
C HIS A 127 -66.98 -21.01 17.56
N ASN A 128 -67.36 -20.24 18.59
CA ASN A 128 -68.24 -20.75 19.64
C ASN A 128 -69.65 -20.20 19.41
N ASP A 129 -70.48 -21.07 18.84
CA ASP A 129 -71.93 -20.98 18.94
C ASP A 129 -72.33 -21.04 20.43
N ILE A 130 -73.19 -20.11 20.82
CA ILE A 130 -73.91 -20.11 22.10
C ILE A 130 -75.06 -21.11 22.00
N ALA A 131 -75.12 -22.05 22.96
CA ALA A 131 -76.20 -23.02 23.14
C ALA A 131 -77.51 -22.38 23.63
#